data_AF-A0A0N4XIP8-F1
#
_entry.id   AF-A0A0N4XIP8-F1
#
_cell.length_a   1.000
_cell.length_b   1.000
_cell.length_c   1.000
_cell.angle_alpha   90.00
_cell.angle_beta   90.00
_cell.angle_gamma   90.00
#
_symmetry.space_group_name_H-M   'P 1'
#
loop_
_entity.id
_entity.type
_entity.pdbx_description
1 polymer ?
#
loop_
_entity_poly.entity_id
_entity_poly.type
_entity_poly.pdbx_seq_one_letter_code
_entity_poly.pdbx_strand_id
1 'polypeptide(L)'
;MQTYYRNYDFIRYSSDPSGTLLDDLSRILKEQNVSSSAISYISQSLSTGRTSHSTITTKSRVFLEQRLRSSPYLMEQIVRLFYHDYVLLHYPLPDLNSL
;
A
#
# COMPACT_ATOMS: atom_id res chain seq x y z
N MET A 1 -5.54 -0.47 -23.08
CA MET A 1 -5.26 0.02 -21.71
C MET A 1 -3.85 -0.31 -21.25
N GLN A 2 -3.35 -1.56 -21.34
CA GLN A 2 -2.00 -1.91 -20.86
C GLN A 2 -0.84 -1.06 -21.42
N THR A 3 -0.96 -0.57 -22.65
CA THR A 3 0.09 0.24 -23.31
C THR A 3 0.37 1.57 -22.60
N TYR A 4 -0.57 2.11 -21.83
CA TYR A 4 -0.42 3.41 -21.16
C TYR A 4 0.25 3.30 -19.78
N TYR A 5 0.20 2.13 -19.13
CA TYR A 5 0.78 1.95 -17.78
C TYR A 5 2.30 2.10 -17.75
N ARG A 6 2.97 1.93 -18.90
CA ARG A 6 4.42 2.17 -19.02
C ARG A 6 4.82 3.64 -18.85
N ASN A 7 3.85 4.56 -18.92
CA ASN A 7 4.09 6.00 -18.79
C ASN A 7 3.84 6.50 -17.35
N TYR A 8 3.53 5.60 -16.41
CA TYR A 8 3.23 5.95 -15.02
C TYR A 8 4.12 5.18 -14.06
N ASP A 9 4.60 5.89 -13.05
CA ASP A 9 5.13 5.29 -11.83
C ASP A 9 4.00 5.13 -10.82
N PHE A 10 3.85 3.92 -10.28
CA PHE A 10 2.89 3.64 -9.22
C PHE A 10 3.57 3.79 -7.86
N ILE A 11 2.89 4.51 -6.96
CA ILE A 11 3.29 4.62 -5.56
C ILE A 11 2.36 3.73 -4.74
N ARG A 12 2.89 2.65 -4.18
CA ARG A 12 2.15 1.69 -3.38
C ARG A 12 1.90 2.24 -1.99
N TYR A 13 0.75 2.89 -1.82
CA TYR A 13 0.33 3.45 -0.54
C TYR A 13 0.24 2.39 0.55
N SER A 14 0.68 2.75 1.76
CA SER A 14 0.54 1.95 2.97
C SER A 14 0.31 2.88 4.16
N SER A 15 -0.51 2.42 5.11
CA SER A 15 -0.71 3.10 6.40
C SER A 15 0.54 3.02 7.29
N ASP A 16 1.41 2.05 7.03
CA ASP A 16 2.80 2.07 7.46
C ASP A 16 3.67 2.56 6.29
N PRO A 17 4.16 3.81 6.33
CA PRO A 17 4.90 4.40 5.21
C PRO A 17 6.28 3.76 5.02
N SER A 18 6.82 3.05 6.02
CA SER A 18 8.24 2.61 6.06
C SER A 18 8.65 1.63 4.96
N GLY A 19 7.71 0.88 4.39
CA GLY A 19 7.97 -0.03 3.29
C GLY A 19 7.66 0.58 1.93
N THR A 20 6.64 0.02 1.27
CA THR A 20 6.35 0.27 -0.15
C THR A 20 6.15 1.75 -0.50
N LEU A 21 5.52 2.53 0.37
CA LEU A 21 5.22 3.95 0.10
C LEU A 21 6.48 4.80 0.03
N LEU A 22 7.34 4.76 1.06
CA LEU A 22 8.56 5.56 1.08
C LEU A 22 9.59 5.06 0.08
N ASP A 23 9.67 3.75 -0.17
CA ASP A 23 10.55 3.19 -1.20
C ASP A 23 10.18 3.72 -2.58
N ASP A 24 8.91 3.61 -2.98
CA ASP A 24 8.44 4.05 -4.29
C ASP A 24 8.56 5.58 -4.44
N LEU A 25 8.10 6.33 -3.42
CA LEU A 25 8.12 7.80 -3.46
C LEU A 25 9.54 8.34 -3.48
N SER A 26 10.44 7.82 -2.63
CA SER A 26 11.82 8.30 -2.56
C SER A 26 12.58 8.01 -3.84
N ARG A 27 12.32 6.87 -4.50
CA ARG A 27 12.90 6.53 -5.80
C ARG A 27 12.49 7.57 -6.85
N ILE A 28 11.21 7.84 -7.00
CA ILE A 28 10.68 8.80 -7.98
C ILE A 28 11.25 10.20 -7.73
N LEU A 29 11.27 10.66 -6.48
CA LEU A 29 11.82 11.99 -6.14
C LEU A 29 13.32 12.10 -6.46
N LYS A 30 14.10 11.02 -6.25
CA LYS A 30 15.53 10.98 -6.63
C LYS A 30 15.70 11.05 -8.14
N GLU A 31 14.90 10.31 -8.91
CA GLU A 31 14.93 10.33 -10.38
C GLU A 31 14.62 11.72 -10.95
N GLN A 32 13.82 12.52 -10.23
CA GLN A 32 13.51 13.91 -10.58
C GLN A 32 14.51 14.94 -10.00
N ASN A 33 15.65 14.51 -9.47
CA ASN A 33 16.70 15.36 -8.90
C ASN A 33 16.24 16.23 -7.70
N VAL A 34 15.25 15.77 -6.94
CA VAL A 34 14.85 16.42 -5.68
C VAL A 34 15.98 16.28 -4.65
N SER A 35 16.25 17.36 -3.91
CA SER A 35 17.33 17.36 -2.93
C SER A 35 17.11 16.31 -1.83
N SER A 36 18.22 15.70 -1.37
CA SER A 36 18.19 14.72 -0.28
C SER A 36 17.57 15.28 1.00
N SER A 37 17.77 16.57 1.29
CA SER A 37 17.16 17.25 2.43
C SER A 37 15.64 17.33 2.34
N ALA A 38 15.09 17.64 1.16
CA ALA A 38 13.64 17.66 0.95
C ALA A 38 13.04 16.24 1.03
N ILE A 39 13.71 15.24 0.45
CA ILE A 39 13.29 13.83 0.55
C ILE A 39 13.29 13.37 2.01
N SER A 40 14.31 13.72 2.78
CA SER A 40 14.39 13.41 4.21
C SER A 40 13.25 14.05 5.00
N TYR A 41 12.95 15.32 4.72
CA TYR A 41 11.84 16.05 5.35
C TYR A 41 10.49 15.38 5.07
N ILE A 42 10.23 14.99 3.82
CA ILE A 42 9.00 14.29 3.41
C ILE A 42 8.92 12.94 4.12
N SER A 43 10.01 12.17 4.12
CA SER A 43 10.06 10.85 4.75
C SER A 43 9.75 10.91 6.24
N GLN A 44 10.32 11.91 6.93
CA GLN A 44 10.08 12.13 8.35
C GLN A 44 8.65 12.60 8.62
N SER A 45 8.12 13.50 7.80
CA SER A 45 6.74 13.99 7.93
C SER A 45 5.71 12.86 7.77
N LEU A 46 5.90 11.97 6.78
CA LEU A 46 5.03 10.81 6.56
C LEU A 46 5.12 9.80 7.71
N SER A 47 6.31 9.60 8.27
CA SER A 47 6.53 8.63 9.35
C SER A 47 5.99 9.11 10.71
N THR A 48 5.91 10.43 10.93
CA THR A 48 5.53 11.01 12.23
C THR A 48 4.06 11.42 12.31
N GLY A 49 3.41 11.66 11.17
CA GLY A 49 2.04 12.16 11.09
C GLY A 49 0.95 11.09 11.19
N ARG A 50 0.85 10.35 12.31
CA ARG A 50 -0.39 9.62 12.62
C ARG A 50 -1.40 10.58 13.23
N THR A 51 -2.26 11.15 12.39
CA THR A 51 -3.30 12.07 12.86
C THR A 51 -4.28 11.33 13.77
N SER A 52 -4.69 11.98 14.85
CA SER A 52 -5.60 11.44 15.88
C SER A 52 -6.95 10.95 15.32
N HIS A 53 -7.30 11.37 14.10
CA HIS A 53 -8.54 11.00 13.38
C HIS A 53 -8.41 9.73 12.53
N SER A 54 -7.31 8.98 12.65
CA SER A 54 -7.14 7.76 11.89
C SER A 54 -8.05 6.65 12.41
N THR A 55 -8.98 6.18 11.57
CA THR A 55 -9.82 5.01 11.87
C THR A 55 -9.06 3.68 11.77
N ILE A 56 -7.79 3.73 11.36
CA ILE A 56 -6.88 2.59 11.17
C ILE A 56 -6.78 1.71 12.43
N THR A 57 -6.85 2.29 13.63
CA THR A 57 -6.68 1.57 14.91
C THR A 57 -8.00 1.25 15.62
N THR A 58 -9.14 1.58 15.02
CA THR A 58 -10.43 1.33 15.68
C THR A 58 -10.66 -0.17 15.87
N LYS A 59 -11.15 -0.56 17.06
CA LYS A 59 -11.42 -1.97 17.39
C LYS A 59 -12.34 -2.64 16.37
N SER A 60 -13.34 -1.92 15.88
CA SER A 60 -14.27 -2.42 14.86
C SER A 60 -13.58 -2.75 13.54
N ARG A 61 -12.66 -1.88 13.07
CA ARG A 61 -11.87 -2.15 11.85
C ARG A 61 -11.03 -3.41 12.02
N VAL A 62 -10.26 -3.49 13.11
CA VAL A 62 -9.39 -4.64 13.39
C VAL A 62 -10.20 -5.94 13.47
N PHE A 63 -11.34 -5.92 14.15
CA PHE A 63 -12.23 -7.07 14.28
C PHE A 63 -12.76 -7.58 12.93
N LEU A 64 -13.21 -6.66 12.06
CA LEU A 64 -13.72 -7.02 10.74
C LEU A 64 -12.59 -7.47 9.80
N GLU A 65 -11.45 -6.78 9.82
CA GLU A 65 -10.27 -7.15 9.03
C GLU A 65 -9.78 -8.56 9.39
N GLN A 66 -9.73 -8.89 10.68
CA GLN A 66 -9.33 -10.23 11.13
C GLN A 66 -10.26 -11.31 10.59
N ARG A 67 -11.59 -11.11 10.68
CA ARG A 67 -12.58 -12.07 10.16
C ARG A 67 -12.51 -12.25 8.65
N LEU A 68 -12.25 -11.17 7.92
CA LEU A 68 -12.09 -11.21 6.48
C LEU A 68 -10.82 -11.98 6.11
N ARG A 69 -9.69 -11.67 6.74
CA ARG A 69 -8.39 -12.31 6.47
C ARG A 69 -8.31 -13.78 6.91
N SER A 70 -9.07 -14.19 7.91
CA SER A 70 -9.11 -15.58 8.40
C SER A 70 -10.13 -16.47 7.68
N SER A 71 -10.70 -16.01 6.55
CA SER A 71 -11.69 -16.78 5.80
C SER A 71 -11.19 -16.96 4.37
N PRO A 72 -10.81 -18.19 3.96
CA PRO A 72 -10.41 -18.48 2.59
C PRO A 72 -11.46 -18.02 1.57
N TYR A 73 -12.74 -18.27 1.85
CA TYR A 73 -13.84 -17.86 0.99
C TYR A 73 -13.93 -16.33 0.81
N LEU A 74 -13.88 -15.56 1.89
CA LEU A 74 -13.97 -14.10 1.80
C LEU A 74 -12.73 -13.50 1.13
N MET A 75 -11.54 -14.03 1.44
CA MET A 75 -10.31 -13.61 0.77
C MET A 75 -10.32 -13.95 -0.71
N GLU A 76 -10.90 -15.08 -1.12
CA GLU A 76 -11.10 -15.39 -2.54
C GLU A 76 -11.95 -14.33 -3.25
N GLN A 77 -13.05 -13.88 -2.63
CA GLN A 77 -13.89 -12.83 -3.19
C GLN A 77 -13.13 -11.50 -3.33
N ILE A 78 -12.31 -11.14 -2.34
CA ILE A 78 -11.45 -9.95 -2.38
C ILE A 78 -10.41 -10.06 -3.50
N VAL A 79 -9.74 -11.20 -3.62
CA VAL A 79 -8.77 -11.44 -4.69
C VAL A 79 -9.43 -11.33 -6.05
N ARG A 80 -10.63 -11.90 -6.24
CA ARG A 80 -11.37 -11.79 -7.50
C ARG A 80 -11.75 -10.35 -7.82
N LEU A 81 -12.21 -9.58 -6.82
CA LEU A 81 -12.61 -8.19 -6.99
C LEU A 81 -11.42 -7.29 -7.37
N PHE A 82 -10.26 -7.53 -6.76
CA PHE A 82 -9.07 -6.68 -6.90
C PHE A 82 -7.92 -7.34 -7.69
N TYR A 83 -8.20 -8.41 -8.44
CA TYR A 83 -7.17 -9.21 -9.12
C TYR A 83 -6.25 -8.36 -9.99
N HIS A 84 -6.83 -7.45 -10.76
CA HIS A 84 -6.07 -6.57 -11.63
C HIS A 84 -5.18 -5.59 -10.85
N ASP A 85 -5.59 -5.14 -9.66
CA ASP A 85 -4.77 -4.27 -8.82
C ASP A 85 -3.59 -5.03 -8.21
N TYR A 86 -3.78 -6.29 -7.80
CA TYR A 86 -2.69 -7.16 -7.37
C TYR A 86 -1.62 -7.29 -8.46
N VAL A 87 -2.05 -7.55 -9.70
CA VAL A 87 -1.15 -7.71 -10.84
C VAL A 87 -0.48 -6.38 -11.22
N LEU A 88 -1.25 -5.30 -11.34
CA LEU A 88 -0.76 -4.00 -11.79
C LEU A 88 0.22 -3.39 -10.78
N LEU A 89 -0.09 -3.50 -9.49
CA LEU A 89 0.71 -2.92 -8.40
C LEU A 89 1.74 -3.91 -7.84
N HIS A 90 1.87 -5.09 -8.44
CA HIS A 90 2.83 -6.12 -8.04
C HIS A 90 2.71 -6.52 -6.56
N TYR A 91 1.49 -6.60 -6.04
CA TYR A 91 1.25 -7.15 -4.71
C TYR A 91 1.18 -8.69 -4.78
N PRO A 92 1.74 -9.41 -3.78
CA PRO A 92 1.61 -10.85 -3.73
C PRO A 92 0.15 -11.26 -3.53
N LEU A 93 -0.30 -12.26 -4.28
CA LEU A 93 -1.59 -12.89 -4.03
C LEU A 93 -1.52 -13.66 -2.69
N PRO A 94 -2.56 -13.60 -1.85
CA PRO A 94 -2.60 -14.35 -0.60
C PRO A 94 -2.69 -15.86 -0.87
N ASP A 95 -1.99 -16.67 -0.08
CA ASP A 95 -2.12 -18.13 -0.13
C ASP A 95 -3.38 -18.57 0.63
N LEU A 96 -4.46 -18.79 -0.11
CA LEU A 96 -5.77 -19.14 0.45
C LEU A 96 -5.81 -20.52 1.15
N ASN A 97 -4.85 -21.41 0.89
CA ASN A 97 -4.80 -22.73 1.54
C ASN A 97 -4.16 -22.67 2.93
N SER A 98 -3.44 -21.59 3.23
CA SER A 98 -2.72 -21.37 4.48
C SER A 98 -3.47 -20.50 5.49
N LEU A 99 -4.68 -20.03 5.14
CA LEU A 99 -5.51 -19.12 5.94
C LEU A 99 -6.48 -19.83 6.88
#